data_AF-A0A5J5S0Q4-F1
#
_entry.id   AF-A0A5J5S0Q4-F1
#
_cell.length_a   1.000
_cell.length_b   1.000
_cell.length_c   1.000
_cell.angle_alpha   90.00
_cell.angle_beta   90.00
_cell.angle_gamma   90.00
#
_symmetry.space_group_name_H-M   'P 1'
#
loop_
_entity.id
_entity.type
_entity.pdbx_description
1 polymer ?
#
loop_
_entity_poly.entity_id
_entity_poly.type
_entity_poly.pdbx_seq_one_letter_code
_entity_poly.pdbx_strand_id
1 'polypeptide(L)'
;MARNEEKAQSMLNRFIALKAEEKKKPKERRPFLASECRDLAEADKWRQQIMREIGRKVAEIQNEGLGEHRLRDLNDEINKLIREKSHWERRIVELGGPNYAKHAPKMTDLEGNIVDVPNPSGRGPGYRYFGAAKKLPGVRELFEKPPELRKRRTRYDIYKRIDASYYGYRDEEDGVLARVEGPAEAKMRAEAEEEWRRVEEIRREARRGAKEVVSVGAAAREGGEREEG
;
A
#
# COMPACT_ATOMS: atom_id res chain seq x y z
N MET A 1 3.05 -65.43 -2.80
CA MET A 1 2.07 -64.72 -1.96
C MET A 1 1.10 -63.98 -2.88
N ALA A 2 -0.21 -64.22 -2.77
CA ALA A 2 -1.23 -63.55 -3.59
C ALA A 2 -1.22 -62.02 -3.38
N ARG A 3 -1.57 -61.26 -4.43
CA ARG A 3 -1.63 -59.79 -4.38
C ARG A 3 -2.73 -59.33 -3.41
N ASN A 4 -2.59 -58.12 -2.86
CA ASN A 4 -3.51 -57.62 -1.84
C ASN A 4 -4.97 -57.54 -2.36
N GLU A 5 -5.14 -57.26 -3.65
CA GLU A 5 -6.45 -57.26 -4.33
C GLU A 5 -7.09 -58.66 -4.36
N GLU A 6 -6.32 -59.70 -4.66
CA GLU A 6 -6.82 -61.09 -4.68
C GLU A 6 -7.20 -61.56 -3.28
N LYS A 7 -6.40 -61.18 -2.26
CA LYS A 7 -6.73 -61.44 -0.86
C LYS A 7 -8.02 -60.73 -0.47
N ALA A 8 -8.18 -59.45 -0.82
CA ALA A 8 -9.39 -58.68 -0.56
C ALA A 8 -10.62 -59.27 -1.25
N GLN A 9 -10.45 -59.90 -2.41
CA GLN A 9 -11.51 -60.57 -3.15
C GLN A 9 -11.80 -62.01 -2.72
N SER A 10 -11.07 -62.57 -1.74
CA SER A 10 -11.37 -63.91 -1.23
C SER A 10 -12.80 -64.01 -0.67
N MET A 11 -13.40 -65.20 -0.78
CA MET A 11 -14.77 -65.47 -0.31
C MET A 11 -14.97 -65.08 1.17
N LEU A 12 -13.97 -65.31 2.01
CA LEU A 12 -14.01 -64.92 3.42
C LEU A 12 -14.05 -63.41 3.61
N ASN A 13 -13.20 -62.66 2.89
CA ASN A 13 -13.18 -61.20 3.00
C ASN A 13 -14.43 -60.55 2.43
N ARG A 14 -15.00 -61.10 1.34
CA ARG A 14 -16.31 -60.69 0.84
C ARG A 14 -17.41 -60.96 1.87
N PHE A 15 -17.43 -62.12 2.52
CA PHE A 15 -18.40 -62.45 3.56
C PHE A 15 -18.29 -61.55 4.80
N ILE A 16 -17.06 -61.27 5.26
CA ILE A 16 -16.81 -60.33 6.37
C ILE A 16 -17.28 -58.92 6.00
N ALA A 17 -17.02 -58.46 4.78
CA ALA A 17 -17.51 -57.17 4.30
C ALA A 17 -19.04 -57.12 4.27
N LEU A 18 -19.70 -58.18 3.78
CA LEU A 18 -21.16 -58.27 3.70
C LEU A 18 -21.81 -58.27 5.09
N LYS A 19 -21.27 -59.04 6.06
CA LYS A 19 -21.70 -58.97 7.48
C LYS A 19 -21.46 -57.60 8.11
N ALA A 20 -20.37 -56.91 7.75
CA ALA A 20 -20.08 -55.58 8.24
C ALA A 20 -21.03 -54.54 7.63
N GLU A 21 -21.46 -54.73 6.38
CA GLU A 21 -22.47 -53.91 5.72
C GLU A 21 -23.88 -54.15 6.28
N GLU A 22 -24.27 -55.38 6.60
CA GLU A 22 -25.54 -55.67 7.30
C GLU A 22 -25.64 -54.99 8.66
N LYS A 23 -24.52 -54.88 9.38
CA LYS A 23 -24.46 -54.15 10.66
C LYS A 23 -24.46 -52.64 10.48
N LYS A 24 -24.13 -52.13 9.30
CA LYS A 24 -24.18 -50.69 9.02
C LYS A 24 -25.61 -50.32 8.64
N LYS A 25 -26.11 -49.26 9.27
CA LYS A 25 -27.35 -48.61 8.82
C LYS A 25 -27.17 -48.21 7.34
N PRO A 26 -28.25 -48.27 6.53
CA PRO A 26 -28.21 -47.81 5.15
C PRO A 26 -27.65 -46.39 5.09
N LYS A 27 -26.97 -46.04 3.98
CA LYS A 27 -26.45 -44.68 3.78
C LYS A 27 -27.62 -43.71 3.75
N GLU A 28 -27.90 -43.11 4.90
CA GLU A 28 -28.90 -42.06 5.04
C GLU A 28 -28.51 -40.91 4.10
N ARG A 29 -29.46 -40.49 3.27
CA ARG A 29 -29.29 -39.29 2.45
C ARG A 29 -29.70 -38.09 3.27
N ARG A 30 -28.94 -37.00 3.13
CA ARG A 30 -29.30 -35.74 3.76
C ARG A 30 -30.68 -35.29 3.27
N PRO A 31 -31.56 -34.80 4.16
CA PRO A 31 -32.80 -34.16 3.76
C PRO A 31 -32.55 -32.97 2.82
N PHE A 32 -33.50 -32.69 1.93
CA PHE A 32 -33.39 -31.54 1.03
C PHE A 32 -33.60 -30.22 1.79
N LEU A 33 -34.56 -30.20 2.72
CA LEU A 33 -34.87 -29.05 3.55
C LEU A 33 -34.30 -29.23 4.95
N ALA A 34 -33.43 -28.30 5.37
CA ALA A 34 -32.86 -28.32 6.72
C ALA A 34 -33.96 -28.15 7.80
N SER A 35 -35.07 -27.50 7.49
CA SER A 35 -36.20 -27.29 8.41
C SER A 35 -36.90 -28.57 8.86
N GLU A 36 -36.78 -29.66 8.10
CA GLU A 36 -37.39 -30.95 8.43
C GLU A 36 -36.66 -31.64 9.60
N CYS A 37 -35.37 -31.35 9.77
CA CYS A 37 -34.57 -31.93 10.85
C CYS A 37 -34.91 -31.24 12.18
N ARG A 38 -35.28 -32.04 13.19
CA ARG A 38 -35.62 -31.58 14.54
C ARG A 38 -34.57 -31.93 15.59
N ASP A 39 -33.63 -32.80 15.25
CA ASP A 39 -32.56 -33.22 16.15
C ASP A 39 -31.28 -32.41 15.87
N LEU A 40 -30.63 -31.96 16.95
CA LEU A 40 -29.41 -31.19 16.88
C LEU A 40 -28.23 -32.03 16.39
N ALA A 41 -28.09 -33.25 16.90
CA ALA A 41 -26.98 -34.14 16.57
C ALA A 41 -27.00 -34.54 15.10
N GLU A 42 -28.20 -34.79 14.57
CA GLU A 42 -28.40 -35.08 13.15
C GLU A 42 -28.07 -33.86 12.26
N ALA A 43 -28.48 -32.65 12.65
CA ALA A 43 -28.15 -31.43 11.92
C ALA A 43 -26.63 -31.18 11.86
N ASP A 44 -25.91 -31.39 12.97
CA ASP A 44 -24.44 -31.30 13.01
C ASP A 44 -23.77 -32.38 12.13
N LYS A 45 -24.30 -33.60 12.12
CA LYS A 45 -23.83 -34.68 11.23
C LYS A 45 -23.94 -34.28 9.76
N TRP A 46 -25.09 -33.73 9.34
CA TRP A 46 -25.29 -33.27 7.96
C TRP A 46 -24.38 -32.10 7.60
N ARG A 47 -24.18 -31.14 8.51
CA ARG A 47 -23.21 -30.05 8.33
C ARG A 47 -21.80 -30.59 8.10
N GLN A 48 -21.34 -31.53 8.93
CA GLN A 48 -20.01 -32.13 8.79
C GLN A 48 -19.85 -32.90 7.47
N GLN A 49 -20.89 -33.60 7.02
CA GLN A 49 -20.87 -34.26 5.73
C GLN A 49 -20.69 -33.25 4.59
N ILE A 50 -21.45 -32.14 4.60
CA ILE A 50 -21.32 -31.08 3.59
C ILE A 50 -19.90 -30.49 3.61
N MET A 51 -19.32 -30.25 4.79
CA MET A 51 -17.94 -29.77 4.91
C MET A 51 -16.91 -30.74 4.29
N ARG A 52 -17.10 -32.06 4.45
CA ARG A 52 -16.23 -33.07 3.81
C ARG A 52 -16.40 -33.12 2.30
N GLU A 53 -17.61 -32.93 1.79
CA GLU A 53 -17.89 -32.83 0.36
C GLU A 53 -17.24 -31.57 -0.25
N ILE A 54 -17.37 -30.43 0.42
CA ILE A 54 -16.68 -29.18 0.05
C ILE A 54 -15.17 -29.42 0.01
N GLY A 55 -14.58 -29.99 1.07
CA GLY A 55 -13.14 -30.24 1.14
C GLY A 55 -12.62 -31.10 -0.02
N ARG A 56 -13.35 -32.15 -0.42
CA ARG A 56 -12.99 -32.99 -1.58
C ARG A 56 -13.03 -32.21 -2.91
N LYS A 57 -14.09 -31.44 -3.14
CA LYS A 57 -14.22 -30.62 -4.38
C LYS A 57 -13.23 -29.47 -4.42
N VAL A 58 -12.92 -28.87 -3.27
CA VAL A 58 -11.88 -27.85 -3.15
C VAL A 58 -10.51 -28.47 -3.47
N ALA A 59 -10.20 -29.69 -3.03
CA ALA A 59 -8.97 -30.34 -3.44
C ALA A 59 -8.93 -30.63 -4.96
N GLU A 60 -10.07 -30.99 -5.55
CA GLU A 60 -10.18 -31.24 -6.99
C GLU A 60 -10.00 -29.98 -7.84
N ILE A 61 -10.58 -28.84 -7.42
CA ILE A 61 -10.52 -27.57 -8.17
C ILE A 61 -9.15 -26.89 -8.12
N GLN A 62 -8.25 -27.31 -7.22
CA GLN A 62 -6.86 -26.81 -7.21
C GLN A 62 -6.05 -27.37 -8.38
N ASN A 63 -6.48 -28.48 -8.98
CA ASN A 63 -5.76 -29.06 -10.12
C ASN A 63 -6.04 -28.25 -11.39
N GLU A 64 -5.06 -27.43 -11.81
CA GLU A 64 -5.16 -26.54 -12.98
C GLU A 64 -5.28 -27.29 -14.32
N GLY A 65 -4.95 -28.58 -14.35
CA GLY A 65 -5.08 -29.43 -15.53
C GLY A 65 -6.50 -29.89 -15.83
N LEU A 66 -7.50 -29.57 -14.98
CA LEU A 66 -8.90 -29.81 -15.33
C LEU A 66 -9.35 -28.79 -16.38
N GLY A 67 -10.05 -29.27 -17.41
CA GLY A 67 -10.61 -28.40 -18.44
C GLY A 67 -11.54 -27.33 -17.84
N GLU A 68 -11.60 -26.17 -18.51
CA GLU A 68 -12.32 -24.98 -18.03
C GLU A 68 -13.79 -25.25 -17.66
N HIS A 69 -14.52 -26.01 -18.48
CA HIS A 69 -15.92 -26.36 -18.20
C HIS A 69 -16.07 -27.10 -16.86
N ARG A 70 -15.20 -28.07 -16.60
CA ARG A 70 -15.24 -28.84 -15.35
C ARG A 70 -14.87 -27.98 -14.15
N LEU A 71 -13.95 -27.03 -14.30
CA LEU A 71 -13.64 -26.05 -13.24
C LEU A 71 -14.85 -25.16 -12.92
N ARG A 72 -15.62 -24.74 -13.93
CA ARG A 72 -16.87 -23.97 -13.74
C ARG A 72 -17.92 -24.80 -13.00
N ASP A 73 -18.17 -26.02 -13.44
CA ASP A 73 -19.13 -26.93 -12.79
C ASP A 73 -18.75 -27.22 -11.33
N LEU A 74 -17.49 -27.54 -11.06
CA LEU A 74 -16.98 -27.75 -9.70
C LEU A 74 -17.16 -26.50 -8.83
N ASN A 75 -16.92 -25.31 -9.39
CA ASN A 75 -17.10 -24.06 -8.68
C ASN A 75 -18.57 -23.81 -8.30
N ASP A 76 -19.50 -24.06 -9.24
CA ASP A 76 -20.94 -23.97 -9.00
C ASP A 76 -21.41 -24.96 -7.94
N GLU A 77 -20.91 -26.19 -8.00
CA GLU A 77 -21.21 -27.22 -7.02
C GLU A 77 -20.69 -26.86 -5.62
N ILE A 78 -19.48 -26.31 -5.49
CA ILE A 78 -18.95 -25.83 -4.21
C ILE A 78 -19.83 -24.69 -3.68
N ASN A 79 -20.19 -23.71 -4.51
CA ASN A 79 -21.07 -22.61 -4.11
C ASN A 79 -22.47 -23.09 -3.70
N LYS A 80 -23.00 -24.13 -4.35
CA LYS A 80 -24.25 -24.78 -3.95
C LYS A 80 -24.12 -25.41 -2.55
N LEU A 81 -23.05 -26.18 -2.31
CA LEU A 81 -22.78 -26.79 -1.01
C LEU A 81 -22.58 -25.76 0.11
N ILE A 82 -21.94 -24.62 -0.15
CA ILE A 82 -21.77 -23.55 0.84
C ILE A 82 -23.11 -22.90 1.22
N ARG A 83 -24.01 -22.73 0.24
CA ARG A 83 -25.38 -22.25 0.50
C ARG A 83 -26.16 -23.26 1.35
N GLU A 84 -26.13 -24.53 0.98
CA GLU A 84 -26.73 -25.63 1.76
C GLU A 84 -26.18 -25.65 3.19
N LYS A 85 -24.85 -25.59 3.36
CA LYS A 85 -24.18 -25.49 4.67
C LYS A 85 -24.74 -24.33 5.50
N SER A 86 -24.93 -23.15 4.88
CA SER A 86 -25.46 -21.98 5.58
C SER A 86 -26.91 -22.19 6.07
N HIS A 87 -27.73 -22.95 5.34
CA HIS A 87 -29.07 -23.34 5.80
C HIS A 87 -29.00 -24.28 7.00
N TRP A 88 -28.11 -25.27 6.97
CA TRP A 88 -27.87 -26.17 8.10
C TRP A 88 -27.32 -25.45 9.33
N GLU A 89 -26.39 -24.50 9.16
CA GLU A 89 -25.88 -23.69 10.27
C GLU A 89 -26.96 -22.81 10.89
N ARG A 90 -27.86 -22.23 10.09
CA ARG A 90 -29.02 -21.50 10.61
C ARG A 90 -29.94 -22.43 11.39
N ARG A 91 -30.20 -23.63 10.87
CA ARG A 91 -31.05 -24.62 11.55
C ARG A 91 -30.48 -25.05 12.89
N ILE A 92 -29.16 -25.28 12.96
CA ILE A 92 -28.50 -25.62 14.22
C ILE A 92 -28.69 -24.51 15.26
N VAL A 93 -28.57 -23.25 14.84
CA VAL A 93 -28.84 -22.10 15.73
C VAL A 93 -30.30 -22.05 16.17
N GLU A 94 -31.26 -22.31 15.27
CA GLU A 94 -32.70 -22.37 15.62
C GLU A 94 -33.02 -23.49 16.62
N LEU A 95 -32.30 -24.62 16.54
CA LEU A 95 -32.42 -25.74 17.48
C LEU A 95 -31.66 -25.51 18.81
N GLY A 96 -31.07 -24.33 19.01
CA GLY A 96 -30.34 -23.96 20.24
C GLY A 96 -28.87 -24.39 20.25
N GLY A 97 -28.30 -24.71 19.09
CA GLY A 97 -26.90 -25.13 18.93
C GLY A 97 -25.88 -24.01 18.79
N PRO A 98 -24.60 -24.39 18.63
CA PRO A 98 -23.51 -23.44 18.42
C PRO A 98 -23.65 -22.62 17.13
N ASN A 99 -23.30 -21.34 17.20
CA ASN A 99 -23.31 -20.46 16.02
C ASN A 99 -21.98 -20.54 15.26
N TYR A 100 -21.91 -21.47 14.31
CA TYR A 100 -20.72 -21.66 13.47
C TYR A 100 -20.44 -20.51 12.49
N ALA A 101 -21.45 -19.72 12.11
CA ALA A 101 -21.28 -18.62 11.18
C ALA A 101 -20.46 -17.46 11.79
N LYS A 102 -20.56 -17.23 13.10
CA LYS A 102 -19.78 -16.21 13.81
C LYS A 102 -18.28 -16.53 13.89
N HIS A 103 -17.94 -17.81 13.98
CA HIS A 103 -16.55 -18.27 14.11
C HIS A 103 -15.94 -18.75 12.79
N ALA A 104 -16.67 -18.62 11.68
CA ALA A 104 -16.13 -18.95 10.38
C ALA A 104 -15.01 -17.95 10.02
N PRO A 105 -13.78 -18.40 9.77
CA PRO A 105 -12.75 -17.52 9.26
C PRO A 105 -13.25 -16.88 7.97
N LYS A 106 -13.10 -15.56 7.84
CA LYS A 106 -13.29 -14.91 6.53
C LYS A 106 -12.34 -15.61 5.57
N MET A 107 -12.88 -16.25 4.54
CA MET A 107 -12.11 -17.05 3.60
C MET A 107 -11.27 -16.09 2.74
N THR A 108 -10.09 -15.75 3.23
CA THR A 108 -9.04 -15.04 2.49
C THR A 108 -8.15 -16.07 1.83
N ASP A 109 -7.72 -15.78 0.59
CA ASP A 109 -6.74 -16.62 -0.10
C ASP A 109 -5.39 -16.67 0.63
N LEU A 110 -4.49 -17.55 0.19
CA LEU A 110 -3.08 -17.56 0.63
C LEU A 110 -2.41 -16.18 0.46
N GLU A 111 -2.90 -15.37 -0.49
CA GLU A 111 -2.43 -14.01 -0.81
C GLU A 111 -3.21 -12.90 -0.06
N GLY A 112 -4.10 -13.25 0.88
CA GLY A 112 -4.88 -12.29 1.65
C GLY A 112 -5.99 -11.57 0.84
N ASN A 113 -6.19 -11.94 -0.42
CA ASN A 113 -7.25 -11.38 -1.26
C ASN A 113 -8.62 -11.96 -0.88
N ILE A 114 -9.64 -11.10 -0.91
CA ILE A 114 -11.04 -11.48 -0.68
C ILE A 114 -11.48 -12.33 -1.87
N VAL A 115 -11.86 -13.58 -1.59
CA VAL A 115 -12.28 -14.58 -2.60
C VAL A 115 -13.72 -14.33 -3.10
N ASP A 116 -14.45 -13.50 -2.37
CA ASP A 116 -15.85 -13.20 -2.61
C ASP A 116 -15.97 -12.04 -3.60
N VAL A 117 -16.67 -12.26 -4.72
CA VAL A 117 -17.11 -11.16 -5.57
C VAL A 117 -18.16 -10.36 -4.77
N PRO A 118 -17.96 -9.04 -4.56
CA PRO A 118 -18.94 -8.23 -3.84
C PRO A 118 -20.31 -8.35 -4.49
N ASN A 119 -21.30 -8.82 -3.74
CA ASN A 119 -22.66 -8.95 -4.24
C ASN A 119 -23.22 -7.54 -4.51
N PRO A 120 -23.55 -7.15 -5.75
CA PRO A 120 -24.06 -5.81 -6.06
C PRO A 120 -25.36 -5.48 -5.32
N SER A 121 -26.12 -6.51 -4.92
CA SER A 121 -27.39 -6.37 -4.21
C SER A 121 -27.24 -6.21 -2.69
N GLY A 122 -26.03 -6.43 -2.14
CA GLY A 122 -25.78 -6.36 -0.69
C GLY A 122 -26.51 -7.41 0.16
N ARG A 123 -27.39 -8.23 -0.43
CA ARG A 123 -28.11 -9.32 0.24
C ARG A 123 -27.34 -10.63 0.15
N GLY A 124 -26.63 -10.93 1.23
CA GLY A 124 -26.07 -12.25 1.47
C GLY A 124 -24.74 -12.52 0.77
N PRO A 125 -24.18 -13.72 1.00
CA PRO A 125 -22.83 -14.04 0.58
C PRO A 125 -22.73 -14.11 -0.94
N GLY A 126 -21.76 -13.40 -1.52
CA GLY A 126 -21.55 -13.33 -2.96
C GLY A 126 -21.13 -14.67 -3.57
N TYR A 127 -21.14 -14.73 -4.90
CA TYR A 127 -20.58 -15.85 -5.65
C TYR A 127 -19.06 -15.87 -5.47
N ARG A 128 -18.49 -17.08 -5.32
CA ARG A 128 -17.07 -17.26 -5.01
C ARG A 128 -16.39 -18.10 -6.07
N TYR A 129 -15.13 -17.81 -6.32
CA TYR A 129 -14.29 -18.61 -7.20
C TYR A 129 -13.20 -19.29 -6.38
N PHE A 130 -13.01 -20.61 -6.53
CA PHE A 130 -12.03 -21.38 -5.75
C PHE A 130 -10.87 -21.88 -6.63
N GLY A 131 -9.64 -21.85 -6.10
CA GLY A 131 -8.46 -22.44 -6.74
C GLY A 131 -8.29 -22.03 -8.20
N ALA A 132 -8.14 -23.02 -9.10
CA ALA A 132 -7.95 -22.79 -10.53
C ALA A 132 -9.12 -22.06 -11.21
N ALA A 133 -10.33 -22.08 -10.63
CA ALA A 133 -11.47 -21.35 -11.18
C ALA A 133 -11.27 -19.83 -11.19
N LYS A 134 -10.35 -19.29 -10.36
CA LYS A 134 -9.97 -17.86 -10.38
C LYS A 134 -9.16 -17.47 -11.61
N LYS A 135 -8.44 -18.43 -12.19
CA LYS A 135 -7.59 -18.22 -13.37
C LYS A 135 -8.37 -18.31 -14.68
N LEU A 136 -9.66 -18.62 -14.62
CA LEU A 136 -10.52 -18.71 -15.80
C LEU A 136 -10.59 -17.36 -16.54
N PRO A 137 -10.63 -17.37 -17.88
CA PRO A 137 -10.87 -16.17 -18.68
C PRO A 137 -12.14 -15.44 -18.22
N GLY A 138 -12.08 -14.10 -18.10
CA GLY A 138 -13.16 -13.24 -17.59
C GLY A 138 -13.31 -13.22 -16.06
N VAL A 139 -13.04 -14.32 -15.35
CA VAL A 139 -13.02 -14.33 -13.87
C VAL A 139 -11.74 -13.68 -13.36
N ARG A 140 -10.61 -14.00 -14.00
CA ARG A 140 -9.30 -13.46 -13.67
C ARG A 140 -9.28 -11.93 -13.67
N GLU A 141 -9.96 -11.32 -14.63
CA GLU A 141 -10.09 -9.86 -14.76
C GLU A 141 -10.84 -9.23 -13.58
N LEU A 142 -11.76 -9.95 -12.93
CA LEU A 142 -12.49 -9.46 -11.76
C LEU A 142 -11.59 -9.38 -10.52
N PHE A 143 -10.54 -10.20 -10.45
CA PHE A 143 -9.63 -10.27 -9.31
C PHE A 143 -8.29 -9.54 -9.55
N GLU A 144 -7.92 -9.31 -10.81
CA GLU A 144 -6.77 -8.47 -11.15
C GLU A 144 -7.09 -7.02 -10.76
N LYS A 145 -6.63 -6.64 -9.57
CA LYS A 145 -6.69 -5.24 -9.12
C LYS A 145 -6.01 -4.38 -10.19
N PRO A 146 -6.66 -3.30 -10.65
CA PRO A 146 -6.00 -2.31 -11.50
C PRO A 146 -4.69 -1.92 -10.81
N PRO A 147 -3.57 -1.83 -11.54
CA PRO A 147 -2.29 -1.45 -10.95
C PRO A 147 -2.52 -0.16 -10.15
N GLU A 148 -2.14 -0.17 -8.86
CA GLU A 148 -2.37 0.99 -8.00
C GLU A 148 -1.75 2.20 -8.68
N LEU A 149 -2.60 3.08 -9.22
CA LEU A 149 -2.16 4.33 -9.80
C LEU A 149 -1.39 5.03 -8.69
N ARG A 150 -0.07 5.22 -8.89
CA ARG A 150 0.82 5.85 -7.91
C ARG A 150 0.08 7.06 -7.38
N LYS A 151 -0.28 7.02 -6.09
CA LYS A 151 -1.09 8.08 -5.46
C LYS A 151 -0.38 9.39 -5.78
N ARG A 152 -1.05 10.27 -6.53
CA ARG A 152 -0.50 11.60 -6.81
C ARG A 152 -0.24 12.25 -5.45
N ARG A 153 0.94 12.86 -5.29
CA ARG A 153 1.29 13.56 -4.05
C ARG A 153 0.16 14.53 -3.73
N THR A 154 -0.40 14.42 -2.53
CA THR A 154 -1.45 15.35 -2.10
C THR A 154 -0.83 16.72 -1.88
N ARG A 155 -1.65 17.79 -1.88
CA ARG A 155 -1.17 19.14 -1.53
C ARG A 155 -0.44 19.14 -0.18
N TYR A 156 -0.94 18.36 0.79
CA TYR A 156 -0.29 18.20 2.09
C TYR A 156 1.12 17.59 1.98
N ASP A 157 1.33 16.54 1.17
CA ASP A 157 2.65 15.93 0.95
C ASP A 157 3.64 16.82 0.20
N ILE A 158 3.11 17.82 -0.52
CA ILE A 158 3.90 18.87 -1.18
C ILE A 158 4.27 19.93 -0.15
N TYR A 159 3.30 20.48 0.59
CA TYR A 159 3.55 21.48 1.62
C TYR A 159 4.46 20.98 2.75
N LYS A 160 4.41 19.69 3.10
CA LYS A 160 5.32 19.09 4.10
C LYS A 160 6.80 19.17 3.70
N ARG A 161 7.10 19.26 2.40
CA ARG A 161 8.47 19.43 1.87
C ARG A 161 8.83 20.88 1.56
N ILE A 162 7.87 21.78 1.63
CA ILE A 162 8.11 23.21 1.51
C ILE A 162 8.47 23.69 2.92
N ASP A 163 9.77 23.74 3.19
CA ASP A 163 10.32 24.21 4.46
C ASP A 163 10.76 25.68 4.34
N ALA A 164 11.28 26.25 5.44
CA ALA A 164 11.79 27.62 5.45
C ALA A 164 12.91 27.84 4.41
N SER A 165 13.64 26.78 4.07
CA SER A 165 14.68 26.78 3.04
C SER A 165 14.10 27.07 1.64
N TYR A 166 12.88 26.62 1.32
CA TYR A 166 12.22 26.97 0.05
C TYR A 166 11.98 28.47 -0.12
N TYR A 167 11.81 29.20 1.00
CA TYR A 167 11.63 30.66 1.00
C TYR A 167 12.95 31.42 1.19
N GLY A 168 14.10 30.74 1.18
CA GLY A 168 15.42 31.36 1.27
C GLY A 168 15.82 31.85 2.66
N TYR A 169 15.05 31.53 3.71
CA TYR A 169 15.35 31.97 5.08
C TYR A 169 16.66 31.39 5.67
N ARG A 170 17.27 30.41 5.00
CA ARG A 170 18.54 29.79 5.41
C ARG A 170 19.70 30.10 4.45
N ASP A 171 19.47 30.86 3.39
CA ASP A 171 20.50 31.13 2.37
C ASP A 171 21.65 31.98 2.93
N GLU A 172 21.39 32.78 3.97
CA GLU A 172 22.40 33.53 4.72
C GLU A 172 23.31 32.61 5.57
N GLU A 173 22.80 31.46 6.02
CA GLU A 173 23.51 30.52 6.91
C GLU A 173 24.51 29.62 6.15
N ASP A 174 24.35 29.45 4.84
CA ASP A 174 25.22 28.60 3.99
C ASP A 174 26.62 29.21 3.78
N GLY A 175 26.83 30.46 4.20
CA GLY A 175 28.13 31.15 4.16
C GLY A 175 28.66 31.46 2.75
N VAL A 176 27.88 31.13 1.71
CA VAL A 176 28.19 31.46 0.30
C VAL A 176 28.15 32.97 0.11
N LEU A 177 27.13 33.64 0.68
CA LEU A 177 26.96 35.08 0.57
C LEU A 177 28.17 35.84 1.15
N ALA A 178 28.58 35.50 2.37
CA ALA A 178 29.74 36.10 3.04
C ALA A 178 31.06 35.94 2.25
N ARG A 179 31.23 34.82 1.52
CA ARG A 179 32.41 34.60 0.67
C ARG A 179 32.44 35.50 -0.56
N VAL A 180 31.28 35.88 -1.08
CA VAL A 180 31.15 36.72 -2.27
C VAL A 180 31.14 38.21 -1.91
N GLU A 181 30.44 38.58 -0.84
CA GLU A 181 30.30 39.97 -0.39
C GLU A 181 31.61 40.53 0.18
N GLY A 182 32.35 39.76 1.00
CA GLY A 182 33.61 40.23 1.60
C GLY A 182 34.63 40.82 0.61
N PRO A 183 35.02 40.10 -0.47
CA PRO A 183 35.95 40.65 -1.46
C PRO A 183 35.33 41.79 -2.29
N ALA A 184 34.01 41.79 -2.51
CA ALA A 184 33.34 42.88 -3.21
C ALA A 184 33.31 44.17 -2.37
N GLU A 185 32.99 44.06 -1.08
CA GLU A 185 32.99 45.18 -0.13
C GLU A 185 34.39 45.74 0.06
N ALA A 186 35.40 44.88 0.18
CA ALA A 186 36.80 45.31 0.29
C ALA A 186 37.26 46.11 -0.95
N LYS A 187 36.86 45.68 -2.15
CA LYS A 187 37.12 46.43 -3.39
C LYS A 187 36.45 47.80 -3.39
N MET A 188 35.15 47.85 -3.09
CA MET A 188 34.40 49.11 -3.03
C MET A 188 35.00 50.06 -1.97
N ARG A 189 35.42 49.52 -0.81
CA ARG A 189 36.06 50.31 0.24
C ARG A 189 37.42 50.85 -0.20
N ALA A 190 38.23 50.05 -0.88
CA ALA A 190 39.52 50.48 -1.41
C ALA A 190 39.35 51.59 -2.47
N GLU A 191 38.39 51.44 -3.38
CA GLU A 191 38.05 52.46 -4.38
C GLU A 191 37.60 53.77 -3.71
N ALA A 192 36.71 53.69 -2.72
CA ALA A 192 36.26 54.86 -1.96
C ALA A 192 37.39 55.55 -1.18
N GLU A 193 38.31 54.78 -0.59
CA GLU A 193 39.49 55.32 0.09
C GLU A 193 40.46 56.00 -0.88
N GLU A 194 40.68 55.43 -2.07
CA GLU A 194 41.50 56.05 -3.10
C GLU A 194 40.89 57.37 -3.59
N GLU A 195 39.59 57.39 -3.86
CA GLU A 195 38.88 58.61 -4.23
C GLU A 195 38.98 59.66 -3.11
N TRP A 196 38.78 59.26 -1.85
CA TRP A 196 38.93 60.17 -0.71
C TRP A 196 40.36 60.73 -0.61
N ARG A 197 41.39 59.91 -0.77
CA ARG A 197 42.80 60.36 -0.78
C ARG A 197 43.09 61.32 -1.92
N ARG A 198 42.59 61.05 -3.13
CA ARG A 198 42.74 61.98 -4.27
C ARG A 198 42.09 63.33 -3.97
N VAL A 199 40.88 63.33 -3.40
CA VAL A 199 40.18 64.57 -3.01
C VAL A 199 40.92 65.29 -1.88
N GLU A 200 41.46 64.58 -0.90
CA GLU A 200 42.32 65.14 0.17
C GLU A 200 43.60 65.76 -0.38
N GLU A 201 44.28 65.11 -1.34
CA GLU A 201 45.48 65.63 -1.97
C GLU A 201 45.19 66.90 -2.76
N ILE A 202 44.13 66.91 -3.58
CA ILE A 202 43.65 68.11 -4.28
C ILE A 202 43.33 69.23 -3.28
N ARG A 203 42.66 68.90 -2.17
CA ARG A 203 42.34 69.85 -1.09
C ARG A 203 43.61 70.38 -0.42
N ARG A 204 44.63 69.55 -0.23
CA ARG A 204 45.92 69.91 0.39
C ARG A 204 46.78 70.75 -0.53
N GLU A 205 46.79 70.45 -1.83
CA GLU A 205 47.45 71.25 -2.86
C GLU A 205 46.78 72.61 -3.01
N ALA A 206 45.43 72.66 -3.04
CA ALA A 206 44.70 73.92 -2.98
C ALA A 206 45.05 74.73 -1.72
N ARG A 207 45.22 74.06 -0.57
CA ARG A 207 45.65 74.71 0.69
C ARG A 207 47.11 75.17 0.67
N ARG A 208 48.01 74.44 -0.01
CA ARG A 208 49.42 74.84 -0.21
C ARG A 208 49.53 76.01 -1.17
N GLY A 209 48.83 75.97 -2.31
CA GLY A 209 48.74 77.08 -3.24
C GLY A 209 48.16 78.33 -2.57
N ALA A 210 47.12 78.19 -1.74
CA ALA A 210 46.62 79.31 -0.93
C ALA A 210 47.66 79.86 0.05
N LYS A 211 48.49 79.00 0.66
CA LYS A 211 49.56 79.42 1.58
C LYS A 211 50.73 80.09 0.85
N GLU A 212 51.05 79.64 -0.36
CA GLU A 212 52.11 80.18 -1.21
C GLU A 212 51.73 81.53 -1.80
N VAL A 213 50.48 81.69 -2.27
CA VAL A 213 49.94 82.99 -2.70
C VAL A 213 49.93 84.00 -1.56
N VAL A 214 49.63 83.56 -0.33
CA VAL A 214 49.72 84.41 0.86
C VAL A 214 51.17 84.80 1.19
N SER A 215 52.14 83.89 1.03
CA SER A 215 53.56 84.22 1.26
C SER A 215 54.18 85.09 0.17
N VAL A 216 53.82 84.89 -1.11
CA VAL A 216 54.26 85.74 -2.22
C VAL A 216 53.61 87.12 -2.12
N GLY A 217 52.34 87.19 -1.70
CA GLY A 217 51.68 88.45 -1.36
C GLY A 217 52.31 89.19 -0.18
N ALA A 218 52.88 88.47 0.79
CA ALA A 218 53.65 89.06 1.89
C ALA A 218 55.05 89.53 1.45
N ALA A 219 55.77 88.75 0.64
CA ALA A 219 57.08 89.11 0.11
C ALA A 219 57.02 90.28 -0.90
N ALA A 220 55.95 90.37 -1.70
CA ALA A 220 55.70 91.52 -2.59
C ALA A 220 55.42 92.81 -1.81
N ARG A 221 54.87 92.72 -0.59
CA ARG A 221 54.72 93.87 0.31
C ARG A 221 56.07 94.31 0.92
N GLU A 222 56.93 93.37 1.33
CA GLU A 222 58.27 93.71 1.85
C GLU A 222 59.25 94.20 0.77
N GLY A 223 59.10 93.76 -0.49
CA GLY A 223 59.93 94.22 -1.61
C GLY A 223 59.56 95.62 -2.11
N GLY A 224 58.26 95.97 -2.08
CA GLY A 224 57.77 97.29 -2.46
C GLY A 224 58.21 98.40 -1.50
N GLU A 225 58.47 98.08 -0.23
CA GLU A 225 58.94 99.05 0.77
C GLU A 225 60.46 99.35 0.66
N ARG A 226 61.22 98.66 -0.21
CA ARG A 226 62.66 98.88 -0.39
C ARG A 226 63.05 99.63 -1.68
N GLU A 227 62.12 99.82 -2.61
CA GLU A 227 62.33 100.63 -3.83
C GLU A 227 61.82 102.08 -3.71
N GLU A 228 61.16 102.44 -2.61
CA GLU A 228 60.83 103.82 -2.25
C GLU A 228 61.69 104.29 -1.07
N GLY A 229 62.95 104.64 -1.33
CA GLY A 229 63.90 105.20 -0.36
C GLY A 229 65.00 106.01 -0.99
#